data_AF-A0A9D3ZFZ3-F1
#
_entry.id   AF-A0A9D3ZFZ3-F1
#
_cell.length_a   1.000
_cell.length_b   1.000
_cell.length_c   1.000
_cell.angle_alpha   90.00
_cell.angle_beta   90.00
_cell.angle_gamma   90.00
#
_symmetry.space_group_name_H-M   'P 1'
#
loop_
_entity.id
_entity.type
_entity.pdbx_description
1 polymer ?
#
loop_
_entity_poly.entity_id
_entity_poly.type
_entity_poly.pdbx_seq_one_letter_code
_entity_poly.pdbx_strand_id
1 'polypeptide(L)'
;TRKYDQAKIREVVSHMIMVLELPFAFTEYELFTLLMKIASPHYIRISHATTKADCWISYEVEKNRLNGLLKTVDRTSITTNMWKSGQRIQYMVLIAHFVRTWIGI
;
A
#
# COMPACT_ATOMS: atom_id res chain seq x y z
N THR A 1 23.49 17.55 -9.76
CA THR A 1 22.97 17.12 -8.44
C THR A 1 21.47 16.87 -8.58
N ARG A 2 20.94 15.69 -8.23
CA ARG A 2 19.48 15.45 -8.29
C ARG A 2 18.80 16.40 -7.30
N LYS A 3 17.78 17.14 -7.76
CA LYS A 3 16.97 18.02 -6.91
C LYS A 3 16.12 17.15 -5.98
N TYR A 4 16.10 17.48 -4.70
CA TYR A 4 15.23 16.82 -3.73
C TYR A 4 13.76 17.09 -4.05
N ASP A 5 12.96 16.03 -4.05
CA ASP A 5 11.51 16.06 -4.28
C ASP A 5 10.81 15.23 -3.20
N GLN A 6 10.16 15.93 -2.27
CA GLN A 6 9.46 15.31 -1.14
C GLN A 6 8.25 14.48 -1.59
N ALA A 7 7.57 14.87 -2.67
CA ALA A 7 6.40 14.12 -3.15
C ALA A 7 6.83 12.74 -3.64
N LYS A 8 7.96 12.67 -4.36
CA LYS A 8 8.52 11.40 -4.84
C LYS A 8 9.01 10.51 -3.71
N ILE A 9 9.58 11.08 -2.64
CA ILE A 9 9.93 10.30 -1.44
C ILE A 9 8.67 9.72 -0.79
N ARG A 10 7.61 10.52 -0.62
CA ARG A 10 6.35 10.08 -0.02
C ARG A 10 5.69 8.95 -0.83
N GLU A 11 5.71 9.04 -2.16
CA GLU A 11 5.23 7.99 -3.06
C GLU A 11 5.99 6.67 -2.86
N VAL A 12 7.33 6.69 -2.87
CA VAL A 12 8.14 5.49 -2.67
C VAL A 12 7.94 4.91 -1.26
N VAL A 13 7.84 5.78 -0.25
CA VAL A 13 7.59 5.37 1.13
C VAL A 13 6.21 4.73 1.26
N SER A 14 5.15 5.28 0.67
CA SER A 14 3.82 4.64 0.73
C SER A 14 3.84 3.25 0.10
N HIS A 15 4.51 3.10 -1.05
CA HIS A 15 4.71 1.80 -1.69
C HIS A 15 5.49 0.82 -0.80
N MET A 16 6.59 1.26 -0.19
CA MET A 16 7.38 0.43 0.73
C MET A 16 6.55 -0.04 1.94
N ILE A 17 5.78 0.87 2.55
CA ILE A 17 4.91 0.54 3.69
C ILE A 17 3.89 -0.53 3.30
N MET A 18 3.22 -0.39 2.15
CA MET A 18 2.21 -1.36 1.70
C MET A 18 2.82 -2.71 1.30
N VAL A 19 3.93 -2.72 0.56
CA VAL A 19 4.56 -3.96 0.06
C VAL A 19 5.19 -4.77 1.18
N LEU A 20 5.79 -4.10 2.16
CA LEU A 20 6.46 -4.75 3.30
C LEU A 20 5.56 -4.86 4.53
N GLU A 21 4.29 -4.47 4.42
CA GLU A 21 3.29 -4.47 5.51
C GLU A 21 3.80 -3.80 6.80
N LEU A 22 4.53 -2.70 6.66
CA LEU A 22 5.12 -1.99 7.79
C LEU A 22 4.07 -1.13 8.53
N PRO A 23 4.27 -0.84 9.83
CA PRO A 23 3.44 0.12 10.54
C PRO A 23 3.53 1.51 9.90
N PHE A 24 2.43 2.27 9.85
CA PHE A 24 2.45 3.66 9.35
C PHE A 24 3.42 4.57 10.14
N ALA A 25 3.69 4.23 11.40
CA ALA A 25 4.65 4.94 12.24
C ALA A 25 6.12 4.63 11.90
N PHE A 26 6.41 3.73 10.96
CA PHE A 26 7.77 3.41 10.54
C PHE A 26 8.56 4.66 10.10
N THR A 27 7.88 5.59 9.41
CA THR A 27 8.48 6.86 8.95
C THR A 27 8.87 7.81 10.08
N GLU A 28 8.36 7.56 11.28
CA GLU A 28 8.64 8.31 12.49
C GLU A 28 9.80 7.73 13.31
N TYR A 29 10.33 6.55 12.96
CA TYR A 29 11.50 6.01 13.64
C TYR A 29 12.73 6.89 13.44
N GLU A 30 13.48 7.07 14.53
CA GLU A 30 14.64 7.97 14.56
C GLU A 30 15.72 7.54 13.56
N LEU A 31 15.99 6.24 13.48
CA LEU A 31 16.97 5.69 12.52
C LEU A 31 16.54 5.90 11.07
N PHE A 32 15.24 5.77 10.76
CA PHE A 32 14.73 6.07 9.43
C PHE A 32 14.87 7.56 9.11
N THR A 33 14.49 8.43 10.04
CA THR A 33 14.65 9.89 9.89
C THR A 33 16.12 10.28 9.71
N LEU A 34 17.03 9.67 10.47
CA LEU A 34 18.47 9.90 10.34
C LEU A 34 18.99 9.45 8.99
N LEU A 35 18.65 8.24 8.55
CA LEU A 35 19.00 7.69 7.24
C LEU A 35 18.57 8.65 6.12
N MET A 36 17.33 9.14 6.17
CA MET A 36 16.80 10.04 5.16
C MET A 36 17.46 11.41 5.16
N LYS A 37 17.83 11.96 6.34
CA LYS A 37 18.59 13.21 6.45
C LYS A 37 20.03 13.07 5.94
N ILE A 38 20.67 11.93 6.12
CA ILE A 38 21.99 11.63 5.54
C ILE A 38 21.88 11.54 4.02
N ALA A 39 20.85 10.87 3.51
CA ALA A 39 20.62 10.75 2.07
C ALA A 39 20.28 12.10 1.41
N SER A 40 19.52 12.97 2.10
CA SER A 40 19.21 14.32 1.67
C SER A 40 18.99 15.25 2.87
N PRO A 41 19.83 16.29 3.07
CA PRO A 41 19.65 17.26 4.15
C PRO A 41 18.31 18.00 4.11
N HIS A 42 17.67 18.06 2.94
CA HIS A 42 16.38 18.71 2.73
C HIS A 42 15.19 17.81 3.11
N TYR A 43 15.44 16.58 3.57
CA TYR A 43 14.38 15.65 3.98
C TYR A 43 13.49 16.25 5.06
N ILE A 44 12.18 16.20 4.82
CA ILE A 44 11.15 16.59 5.78
C ILE A 44 10.54 15.30 6.33
N ARG A 45 10.56 15.16 7.66
CA ARG A 45 9.97 13.99 8.34
C ARG A 45 8.50 13.84 7.96
N ILE A 46 8.11 12.62 7.63
CA ILE A 46 6.74 12.25 7.29
C ILE A 46 6.07 11.72 8.57
N SER A 47 4.86 12.20 8.88
CA SER A 47 4.09 11.69 10.03
C SER A 47 3.37 10.39 9.68
N HIS A 48 2.97 9.61 10.67
CA HIS A 48 2.13 8.43 10.49
C HIS A 48 0.78 8.81 9.85
N ALA A 49 0.22 9.97 10.18
CA ALA A 49 -1.03 10.47 9.60
C ALA A 49 -0.88 10.77 8.11
N THR A 50 0.24 11.42 7.73
CA THR A 50 0.60 11.66 6.33
C THR A 50 0.85 10.35 5.59
N THR A 51 1.60 9.42 6.19
CA THR A 51 1.89 8.09 5.63
C THR A 51 0.60 7.32 5.37
N LYS A 52 -0.34 7.34 6.33
CA LYS A 52 -1.67 6.73 6.17
C LYS A 52 -2.45 7.35 5.03
N ALA A 53 -2.47 8.68 4.92
CA ALA A 53 -3.15 9.38 3.82
C ALA A 53 -2.55 9.03 2.46
N ASP A 54 -1.22 8.95 2.36
CA ASP A 54 -0.53 8.58 1.11
C ASP A 54 -0.82 7.13 0.71
N CYS A 55 -0.77 6.20 1.66
CA CYS A 55 -1.14 4.80 1.41
C CYS A 55 -2.61 4.67 0.99
N TRP A 56 -3.50 5.46 1.58
CA TRP A 56 -4.91 5.48 1.20
C TRP A 56 -5.13 5.94 -0.24
N ILE A 57 -4.43 7.01 -0.66
CA ILE A 57 -4.48 7.50 -2.04
C ILE A 57 -3.98 6.43 -3.00
N SER A 58 -2.81 5.81 -2.73
CA SER A 58 -2.26 4.74 -3.56
C SER A 58 -3.21 3.53 -3.65
N TYR A 59 -3.84 3.16 -2.52
CA TYR A 59 -4.84 2.10 -2.47
C TYR A 59 -6.06 2.42 -3.34
N GLU A 60 -6.62 3.63 -3.25
CA GLU A 60 -7.80 4.01 -4.04
C GLU A 60 -7.51 4.03 -5.54
N VAL A 61 -6.31 4.47 -5.95
CA VAL A 61 -5.87 4.39 -7.35
C VAL A 61 -5.84 2.93 -7.82
N GLU A 62 -5.19 2.06 -7.06
CA GLU A 62 -5.03 0.66 -7.44
C GLU A 62 -6.35 -0.12 -7.40
N LYS A 63 -7.22 0.17 -6.42
CA LYS A 63 -8.59 -0.34 -6.34
C LYS A 63 -9.41 0.06 -7.56
N ASN A 64 -9.34 1.32 -8.00
CA ASN A 64 -10.06 1.75 -9.20
C ASN A 64 -9.54 1.06 -10.47
N ARG A 65 -8.21 0.87 -10.57
CA ARG A 65 -7.58 0.10 -11.65
C ARG A 65 -8.06 -1.36 -11.64
N LEU A 66 -8.06 -1.99 -10.47
CA LEU A 66 -8.50 -3.38 -10.29
C LEU A 66 -9.99 -3.52 -10.59
N ASN A 67 -10.84 -2.59 -10.16
CA ASN A 67 -12.26 -2.56 -10.50
C ASN A 67 -12.48 -2.47 -12.02
N GLY A 68 -11.70 -1.65 -12.71
CA GLY A 68 -11.71 -1.59 -14.17
C GLY A 68 -11.34 -2.94 -14.80
N LEU A 69 -10.30 -3.60 -14.29
CA LEU A 69 -9.88 -4.93 -14.74
C LEU A 69 -10.97 -5.98 -14.50
N LEU A 70 -11.54 -6.04 -13.29
CA LEU A 70 -12.55 -7.03 -12.92
C LEU A 70 -13.82 -6.94 -13.77
N LYS A 71 -14.17 -5.76 -14.30
CA LYS A 71 -15.28 -5.60 -15.26
C LYS A 71 -15.04 -6.31 -16.60
N THR A 72 -13.79 -6.63 -16.92
CA THR A 72 -13.41 -7.34 -18.17
C THR A 72 -13.27 -8.85 -17.98
N VAL A 73 -13.38 -9.32 -16.74
CA VAL A 73 -13.22 -10.73 -16.40
C VAL A 73 -14.56 -11.46 -16.58
N ASP A 74 -14.55 -12.56 -17.33
CA ASP A 74 -15.75 -13.38 -17.58
C ASP A 74 -16.18 -14.19 -16.33
N ARG A 75 -15.20 -14.75 -15.59
CA ARG A 75 -15.45 -15.58 -14.41
C ARG A 75 -14.57 -15.19 -13.24
N THR A 76 -15.21 -14.94 -12.10
CA THR A 76 -14.55 -14.71 -10.82
C THR A 76 -15.08 -15.72 -9.80
N SER A 77 -14.18 -16.36 -9.06
CA SER A 77 -14.51 -17.16 -7.88
C SER A 77 -14.23 -16.35 -6.63
N ILE A 78 -15.07 -16.48 -5.60
CA ILE A 78 -14.90 -15.77 -4.34
C ILE A 78 -14.73 -16.82 -3.23
N THR A 79 -13.64 -16.71 -2.49
CA THR A 79 -13.40 -17.49 -1.28
C THR A 79 -13.65 -16.62 -0.07
N THR A 80 -14.61 -17.04 0.75
CA THR A 80 -14.91 -16.43 2.03
C THR A 80 -14.25 -17.23 3.13
N ASN A 81 -13.34 -16.60 3.88
CA ASN A 81 -12.78 -17.17 5.10
C ASN A 81 -13.29 -16.39 6.32
N MET A 82 -13.83 -17.10 7.31
CA MET A 82 -14.33 -16.50 8.55
C MET A 82 -13.62 -17.11 9.74
N TRP A 83 -13.19 -16.28 10.68
CA TRP A 83 -12.63 -16.77 11.94
C TRP A 83 -12.98 -15.85 13.11
N LYS A 84 -12.92 -16.41 14.32
CA LYS A 84 -13.17 -15.69 15.56
C LYS A 84 -11.87 -15.56 16.33
N SER A 85 -11.54 -14.35 16.77
CA SER A 85 -10.40 -14.12 17.66
C SER A 85 -10.74 -14.44 19.12
N GLY A 86 -9.70 -14.64 19.94
CA GLY A 86 -9.85 -14.77 21.39
C GLY A 86 -10.49 -13.55 22.07
N GLN A 87 -10.48 -12.39 21.41
CA GLN A 87 -11.09 -11.15 21.88
C GLN A 87 -12.60 -11.05 21.56
N ARG A 88 -13.23 -12.15 21.11
CA ARG A 88 -14.64 -12.22 20.69
C ARG A 88 -14.99 -11.40 19.43
N ILE A 89 -13.99 -10.85 18.73
CA ILE A 89 -14.17 -10.22 17.42
C ILE A 89 -14.20 -11.31 16.34
N GLN A 90 -15.16 -11.21 15.42
CA GLN A 90 -15.26 -12.07 14.25
C GLN A 90 -14.73 -11.33 13.02
N TYR A 91 -13.90 -12.01 12.24
CA TYR A 91 -13.29 -11.50 11.02
C TYR A 91 -13.82 -12.30 9.84
N MET A 92 -13.97 -11.61 8.71
CA MET A 92 -14.30 -12.20 7.42
C MET A 92 -13.36 -11.62 6.38
N VAL A 93 -12.68 -12.49 5.66
CA VAL A 93 -11.86 -12.14 4.50
C VAL A 93 -12.55 -12.69 3.27
N LEU A 94 -12.70 -11.82 2.27
CA LEU A 94 -13.16 -12.16 0.94
C LEU A 94 -11.96 -12.08 -0.01
N ILE A 95 -11.63 -13.20 -0.66
CA ILE A 95 -10.59 -13.26 -1.69
C ILE A 95 -11.28 -13.55 -3.03
N ALA A 96 -11.07 -12.68 -4.00
CA ALA A 96 -11.54 -12.90 -5.37
C ALA A 96 -10.41 -13.50 -6.22
N HIS A 97 -10.67 -14.64 -6.84
CA HIS A 97 -9.78 -15.33 -7.77
C HIS A 97 -10.33 -15.22 -9.18
N PHE A 98 -9.51 -14.77 -10.13
CA PHE A 98 -9.87 -14.70 -11.54
C PHE A 98 -8.69 -15.11 -12.43
N VAL A 99 -8.99 -15.62 -13.62
CA VAL A 99 -8.00 -15.92 -14.65
C VAL A 99 -8.04 -14.81 -15.69
N ARG A 100 -6.88 -14.22 -15.96
CA ARG A 100 -6.70 -13.33 -17.11
C ARG A 100 -6.17 -14.14 -18.27
N THR A 101 -7.00 -14.40 -19.28
CA THR A 101 -6.55 -15.01 -20.53
C THR A 101 -5.59 -14.03 -21.21
N TRP A 102 -4.30 -14.37 -21.28
CA TRP A 102 -3.38 -13.73 -22.20
C TRP A 102 -3.60 -14.37 -23.58
N ILE A 103 -4.12 -13.60 -24.53
CA ILE A 103 -4.07 -13.96 -25.94
C ILE A 103 -2.92 -13.14 -26.53
N GLY A 104 -1.80 -13.80 -26.81
CA GLY A 104 -0.57 -13.17 -27.28
C GLY A 104 0.56 -14.20 -27.41
N ILE A 105 0.32 -15.22 -28.24
CA ILE A 105 1.36 -15.86 -29.06
C ILE A 105 1.28 -15.20 -30.43
#